data_AF-A0A3N5HF36-F1
#
_entry.id   AF-A0A3N5HF36-F1
#
_cell.length_a   1.000
_cell.length_b   1.000
_cell.length_c   1.000
_cell.angle_alpha   90.00
_cell.angle_beta   90.00
_cell.angle_gamma   90.00
#
_symmetry.space_group_name_H-M   'P 1'
#
loop_
_entity.id
_entity.type
_entity.pdbx_description
1 polymer ?
#
loop_
_entity_poly.entity_id
_entity_poly.type
_entity_poly.pdbx_seq_one_letter_code
_entity_poly.pdbx_strand_id
1 'polypeptide(L)'
;MTQVPIRYTDASQEAEALQKVAADVGKILTPNEEILYIALQNNTALSIAKDSVVATTNRIICYKPSILDRVVFEDFLWQDVKDAKISQGFLSTDFAVETIKGQRAELSNLDKDQAKRLYGICQQMEQEWREKRRIREMEEARAKAGGVHIASPQSAGAPAEDPVAKLAKAKQMLDQGLISEAEYESLKARILSSM
;
A
#
# COMPACT_ATOMS: atom_id res chain seq x y z
N MET A 1 6.27 -25.06 15.75
CA MET A 1 6.28 -24.01 14.69
C MET A 1 5.17 -23.04 15.01
N THR A 2 5.48 -21.78 15.26
CA THR A 2 4.47 -20.74 15.50
C THR A 2 3.70 -20.52 14.21
N GLN A 3 2.37 -20.67 14.23
CA GLN A 3 1.56 -20.43 13.04
C GLN A 3 1.65 -18.95 12.66
N VAL A 4 1.96 -18.69 11.38
CA VAL A 4 1.98 -17.32 10.84
C VAL A 4 0.53 -16.86 10.71
N PRO A 5 0.13 -15.76 11.37
CA PRO A 5 -1.26 -15.30 11.34
C PRO A 5 -1.63 -14.77 9.95
N ILE A 6 -2.86 -15.04 9.54
CA ILE A 6 -3.48 -14.50 8.32
C ILE A 6 -4.66 -13.65 8.77
N ARG A 7 -4.69 -12.38 8.38
CA ARG A 7 -5.68 -11.42 8.89
C ARG A 7 -7.12 -11.78 8.48
N TYR A 8 -7.31 -12.21 7.24
CA TYR A 8 -8.61 -12.59 6.70
C TYR A 8 -8.54 -14.01 6.10
N THR A 9 -9.59 -14.80 6.32
CA THR A 9 -9.73 -16.15 5.77
C THR A 9 -11.17 -16.39 5.31
N ASP A 10 -11.36 -17.36 4.42
CA ASP A 10 -12.66 -17.81 3.93
C ASP A 10 -12.86 -19.29 4.22
N ALA A 11 -14.12 -19.69 4.42
CA ALA A 11 -14.47 -21.09 4.66
C ALA A 11 -14.16 -22.02 3.46
N SER A 12 -14.04 -21.47 2.25
CA SER A 12 -13.69 -22.23 1.04
C SER A 12 -12.20 -22.57 0.93
N GLN A 13 -11.35 -21.98 1.77
CA GLN A 13 -9.90 -22.23 1.75
C GLN A 13 -9.57 -23.57 2.42
N GLU A 14 -8.80 -24.41 1.72
CA GLU A 14 -8.28 -25.64 2.31
C GLU A 14 -7.24 -25.32 3.38
N ALA A 15 -7.54 -25.66 4.64
CA ALA A 15 -6.75 -25.27 5.80
C ALA A 15 -5.28 -25.71 5.74
N GLU A 16 -4.99 -26.90 5.21
CA GLU A 16 -3.62 -27.42 5.09
C GLU A 16 -2.81 -26.66 4.04
N ALA A 17 -3.38 -26.45 2.84
CA ALA A 17 -2.74 -25.68 1.78
C ALA A 17 -2.49 -24.24 2.23
N LEU A 18 -3.48 -23.63 2.89
CA LEU A 18 -3.39 -22.28 3.44
C LEU A 18 -2.25 -22.13 4.46
N GLN A 19 -2.15 -23.07 5.41
CA GLN A 19 -1.09 -23.05 6.42
C GLN A 19 0.29 -23.29 5.83
N LYS A 20 0.42 -24.16 4.82
CA LYS A 20 1.69 -24.39 4.11
C LYS A 20 2.18 -23.10 3.44
N VAL A 21 1.31 -22.44 2.66
CA VAL A 21 1.64 -21.17 1.98
C VAL A 21 2.02 -20.11 3.01
N ALA A 22 1.25 -19.97 4.09
CA ALA A 22 1.54 -18.99 5.14
C ALA A 22 2.88 -19.26 5.85
N ALA A 23 3.21 -20.52 6.11
CA ALA A 23 4.49 -20.90 6.72
C ALA A 23 5.68 -20.62 5.81
N ASP A 24 5.54 -20.84 4.50
CA ASP A 24 6.62 -20.57 3.55
C ASP A 24 6.78 -19.08 3.28
N VAL A 25 5.69 -18.34 3.09
CA VAL A 25 5.72 -16.88 2.95
C VAL A 25 6.22 -16.22 4.22
N GLY A 26 5.83 -16.72 5.40
CA GLY A 26 6.29 -16.20 6.69
C GLY A 26 7.81 -16.17 6.87
N LYS A 27 8.56 -17.05 6.19
CA LYS A 27 10.03 -17.08 6.22
C LYS A 27 10.67 -15.93 5.45
N ILE A 28 9.93 -15.29 4.54
CA ILE A 28 10.43 -14.21 3.67
C ILE A 28 9.80 -12.85 3.96
N LEU A 29 8.93 -12.76 4.98
CA LEU A 29 8.34 -11.50 5.41
C LEU A 29 9.42 -10.59 6.02
N THR A 30 9.33 -9.30 5.69
CA THR A 30 10.10 -8.26 6.34
C THR A 30 9.55 -7.96 7.74
N PRO A 31 10.32 -7.31 8.63
CA PRO A 31 9.82 -6.96 9.96
C PRO A 31 8.51 -6.15 9.89
N ASN A 32 7.52 -6.55 10.69
CA ASN A 32 6.17 -5.96 10.74
C ASN A 32 5.34 -6.12 9.45
N GLU A 33 5.79 -6.92 8.48
CA GLU A 33 4.97 -7.30 7.34
C GLU A 33 3.98 -8.39 7.77
N GLU A 34 2.70 -8.17 7.51
CA GLU A 34 1.64 -9.11 7.86
C GLU A 34 0.98 -9.69 6.62
N ILE A 35 0.61 -10.97 6.69
CA ILE A 35 -0.22 -11.61 5.66
C ILE A 35 -1.67 -11.14 5.87
N LEU A 36 -2.19 -10.43 4.89
CA LEU A 36 -3.58 -9.98 4.90
C LEU A 36 -4.51 -11.08 4.43
N TYR A 37 -4.15 -11.72 3.31
CA TYR A 37 -5.00 -12.72 2.67
C TYR A 37 -4.22 -13.61 1.69
N ILE A 38 -4.71 -14.82 1.46
CA ILE A 38 -4.14 -15.79 0.51
C ILE A 38 -5.27 -16.30 -0.40
N ALA A 39 -5.21 -16.04 -1.70
CA ALA A 39 -6.11 -16.65 -2.67
C ALA A 39 -5.47 -17.91 -3.27
N LEU A 40 -6.14 -19.04 -3.19
CA LEU A 40 -5.69 -20.33 -3.69
C LEU A 40 -6.29 -20.62 -5.07
N GLN A 41 -5.53 -21.32 -5.92
CA GLN A 41 -6.11 -21.97 -7.10
C GLN A 41 -7.19 -22.98 -6.72
N ASN A 42 -8.16 -23.15 -7.60
CA ASN A 42 -9.27 -24.08 -7.42
C ASN A 42 -8.81 -25.55 -7.39
N ASN A 43 -9.63 -26.39 -6.76
CA ASN A 43 -9.36 -27.82 -6.64
C ASN A 43 -9.48 -28.61 -7.96
N THR A 44 -10.05 -27.99 -9.00
CA THR A 44 -10.18 -28.59 -10.34
C THR A 44 -8.86 -28.58 -11.11
N ALA A 45 -7.87 -27.79 -10.67
CA ALA A 45 -6.53 -27.84 -11.22
C ALA A 45 -5.92 -29.23 -10.95
N LEU A 46 -5.59 -29.97 -12.02
CA LEU A 46 -4.95 -31.30 -11.98
C LEU A 46 -3.54 -31.29 -11.33
N SER A 47 -3.04 -30.13 -10.92
CA SER A 47 -1.74 -29.97 -10.28
C SER A 47 -1.81 -30.27 -8.79
N ILE A 48 -0.91 -31.12 -8.30
CA ILE A 48 -0.69 -31.38 -6.87
C ILE A 48 -0.16 -30.12 -6.16
N ALA A 49 0.54 -29.25 -6.90
CA ALA A 49 1.09 -28.00 -6.43
C ALA A 49 0.20 -26.85 -6.93
N LYS A 50 -0.54 -26.21 -6.02
CA LYS A 50 -1.47 -25.11 -6.34
C LYS A 50 -0.75 -23.77 -6.21
N ASP A 51 -0.78 -22.98 -7.28
CA ASP A 51 -0.32 -21.59 -7.18
C ASP A 51 -1.27 -20.80 -6.27
N SER A 52 -0.74 -19.73 -5.68
CA SER A 52 -1.54 -18.82 -4.87
C SER A 52 -1.04 -17.39 -4.95
N VAL A 53 -1.94 -16.45 -4.69
CA VAL A 53 -1.61 -15.03 -4.54
C VAL A 53 -1.73 -14.67 -3.08
N VAL A 54 -0.67 -14.10 -2.51
CA VAL A 54 -0.63 -13.64 -1.13
C VAL A 54 -0.57 -12.12 -1.12
N ALA A 55 -1.58 -11.49 -0.53
CA ALA A 55 -1.57 -10.06 -0.27
C ALA A 55 -1.03 -9.81 1.15
N THR A 56 -0.03 -8.94 1.25
CA THR A 56 0.56 -8.50 2.52
C THR A 56 0.38 -6.99 2.69
N THR A 57 0.78 -6.46 3.85
CA THR A 57 0.83 -5.00 4.07
C THR A 57 1.82 -4.27 3.15
N ASN A 58 2.80 -4.97 2.57
CA ASN A 58 3.91 -4.35 1.84
C ASN A 58 3.92 -4.67 0.34
N ARG A 59 3.39 -5.83 -0.06
CA ARG A 59 3.45 -6.35 -1.43
C ARG A 59 2.41 -7.42 -1.73
N ILE A 60 2.23 -7.68 -3.02
CA ILE A 60 1.61 -8.90 -3.54
C ILE A 60 2.73 -9.92 -3.78
N ILE A 61 2.52 -11.18 -3.39
CA ILE A 61 3.45 -12.28 -3.62
C ILE A 61 2.72 -13.36 -4.41
N CYS A 62 3.20 -13.66 -5.61
CA CYS A 62 2.78 -14.82 -6.37
C CYS A 62 3.59 -16.03 -5.91
N TYR A 63 2.94 -16.95 -5.21
CA TYR A 63 3.52 -18.18 -4.70
C TYR A 63 3.28 -19.30 -5.71
N LYS A 64 4.36 -19.80 -6.33
CA LYS A 64 4.32 -20.80 -7.41
C LYS A 64 5.13 -22.04 -7.01
N PRO A 65 4.50 -23.04 -6.37
CA PRO A 65 5.16 -24.29 -6.03
C PRO A 65 5.42 -25.13 -7.28
N SER A 66 6.59 -25.75 -7.37
CA SER A 66 7.03 -26.59 -8.46
C SER A 66 7.33 -28.02 -7.98
N ILE A 67 7.73 -28.88 -8.91
CA ILE A 67 8.11 -30.27 -8.62
C ILE A 67 9.44 -30.28 -7.85
N LEU A 68 9.64 -31.24 -6.93
CA LEU A 68 10.83 -31.39 -6.06
C LEU A 68 11.04 -30.26 -5.04
N ASP A 69 9.98 -29.86 -4.32
CA ASP A 69 10.01 -28.87 -3.22
C ASP A 69 10.56 -27.47 -3.59
N ARG A 70 10.73 -27.17 -4.88
CA ARG A 70 11.09 -25.84 -5.34
C ARG A 70 9.87 -24.94 -5.28
N VAL A 71 10.02 -23.77 -4.67
CA VAL A 71 9.01 -22.71 -4.67
C VAL A 71 9.60 -21.47 -5.33
N VAL A 72 8.84 -20.88 -6.24
CA VAL A 72 9.15 -19.56 -6.81
C VAL A 72 8.25 -18.53 -6.13
N PHE A 73 8.88 -17.49 -5.60
CA PHE A 73 8.20 -16.30 -5.10
C PHE A 73 8.45 -15.18 -6.11
N GLU A 74 7.37 -14.58 -6.60
CA GLU A 74 7.44 -13.43 -7.49
C GLU A 74 6.64 -12.29 -6.85
N ASP A 75 7.34 -11.26 -6.39
CA ASP A 75 6.76 -10.22 -5.55
C ASP A 75 6.70 -8.82 -6.17
N PHE A 76 5.65 -8.10 -5.82
CA PHE A 76 5.25 -6.81 -6.37
C PHE A 76 4.98 -5.84 -5.22
N LEU A 77 5.95 -4.97 -4.92
CA LEU A 77 5.80 -3.95 -3.88
C LEU A 77 4.66 -3.00 -4.22
N TRP A 78 3.79 -2.70 -3.25
CA TRP A 78 2.63 -1.83 -3.49
C TRP A 78 3.01 -0.45 -4.05
N GLN A 79 4.19 0.06 -3.69
CA GLN A 79 4.73 1.32 -4.21
C GLN A 79 4.99 1.29 -5.74
N ASP A 80 5.25 0.10 -6.30
CA ASP A 80 5.60 -0.13 -7.70
C ASP A 80 4.41 -0.71 -8.50
N VAL A 81 3.34 -1.14 -7.83
CA VAL A 81 2.11 -1.61 -8.47
C VAL A 81 1.45 -0.45 -9.21
N LYS A 82 1.23 -0.65 -10.51
CA LYS A 82 0.46 0.24 -11.38
C LYS A 82 -1.02 -0.13 -11.35
N ASP A 83 -1.31 -1.42 -11.44
CA ASP A 83 -2.66 -1.96 -11.49
C ASP A 83 -2.69 -3.42 -11.00
N ALA A 84 -3.72 -3.77 -10.23
CA ALA A 84 -4.08 -5.14 -9.89
C ALA A 84 -5.54 -5.39 -10.27
N LYS A 85 -5.79 -6.41 -11.11
CA LYS A 85 -7.10 -6.67 -11.70
C LYS A 85 -7.49 -8.14 -11.63
N ILE A 86 -8.80 -8.37 -11.64
CA ILE A 86 -9.37 -9.70 -11.81
C ILE A 86 -10.21 -9.77 -13.08
N SER A 87 -10.11 -10.88 -13.80
CA SER A 87 -10.95 -11.21 -14.97
C SER A 87 -11.78 -12.43 -14.63
N GLN A 88 -13.10 -12.25 -14.50
CA GLN A 88 -13.99 -13.33 -14.08
C GLN A 88 -14.59 -14.03 -15.30
N GLY A 89 -14.19 -15.27 -15.52
CA GLY A 89 -14.82 -16.18 -16.48
C GLY A 89 -16.02 -16.92 -15.88
N PHE A 90 -16.56 -17.86 -16.65
CA PHE A 90 -17.66 -18.73 -16.20
C PHE A 90 -17.18 -19.79 -15.20
N LEU A 91 -15.99 -20.39 -15.43
CA LEU A 91 -15.41 -21.46 -14.58
C LEU A 91 -14.25 -21.01 -13.70
N SER A 92 -13.59 -19.90 -14.02
CA SER A 92 -12.36 -19.46 -13.35
C SER A 92 -12.33 -17.94 -13.16
N THR A 93 -11.52 -17.49 -12.20
CA THR A 93 -11.12 -16.09 -12.10
C THR A 93 -9.62 -15.99 -12.25
N ASP A 94 -9.17 -15.09 -13.11
CA ASP A 94 -7.75 -14.82 -13.31
C ASP A 94 -7.40 -13.52 -12.60
N PHE A 95 -6.27 -13.51 -11.88
CA PHE A 95 -5.70 -12.33 -11.25
C PHE A 95 -4.46 -11.89 -12.00
N ALA A 96 -4.31 -10.59 -12.25
CA ALA A 96 -3.11 -10.03 -12.85
C ALA A 96 -2.64 -8.81 -12.07
N VAL A 97 -1.32 -8.69 -11.90
CA VAL A 97 -0.65 -7.52 -11.33
C VAL A 97 0.37 -6.98 -12.31
N GLU A 98 0.39 -5.67 -12.51
CA GLU A 98 1.33 -4.97 -13.39
C GLU A 98 2.04 -3.86 -12.59
N THR A 99 3.35 -3.73 -12.76
CA THR A 99 4.14 -2.63 -12.18
C THR A 99 4.21 -1.42 -13.11
N ILE A 100 4.57 -0.26 -12.55
CA ILE A 100 4.88 0.95 -13.32
C ILE A 100 6.02 0.76 -14.32
N LYS A 101 6.88 -0.24 -14.11
CA LYS A 101 8.00 -0.60 -14.99
C LYS A 101 7.63 -1.62 -16.06
N GLY A 102 6.35 -2.06 -16.11
CA GLY A 102 5.84 -3.01 -17.09
C GLY A 102 6.08 -4.49 -16.76
N GLN A 103 6.63 -4.81 -15.59
CA GLN A 103 6.66 -6.20 -15.10
C GLN A 103 5.23 -6.64 -14.79
N ARG A 104 4.85 -7.86 -15.21
CA ARG A 104 3.51 -8.40 -15.02
C ARG A 104 3.55 -9.88 -14.64
N ALA A 105 2.71 -10.25 -13.67
CA ALA A 105 2.37 -11.63 -13.38
C ALA A 105 0.86 -11.85 -13.55
N GLU A 106 0.50 -13.08 -13.89
CA GLU A 106 -0.88 -13.53 -14.02
C GLU A 106 -1.01 -14.92 -13.39
N LEU A 107 -2.08 -15.10 -12.61
CA LEU A 107 -2.45 -16.37 -11.99
C LEU A 107 -3.89 -16.68 -12.36
N SER A 108 -4.06 -17.77 -13.09
CA SER A 108 -5.37 -18.25 -13.54
C SER A 108 -5.98 -19.25 -12.57
N ASN A 109 -7.28 -19.50 -12.70
CA ASN A 109 -8.02 -20.52 -11.95
C ASN A 109 -8.09 -20.28 -10.43
N LEU A 110 -8.10 -19.04 -9.98
CA LEU A 110 -8.41 -18.74 -8.58
C LEU A 110 -9.88 -19.04 -8.27
N ASP A 111 -10.14 -19.46 -7.03
CA ASP A 111 -11.49 -19.52 -6.51
C ASP A 111 -12.17 -18.14 -6.63
N LYS A 112 -13.44 -18.13 -7.05
CA LYS A 112 -14.14 -16.91 -7.43
C LYS A 112 -14.37 -15.97 -6.25
N ASP A 113 -14.71 -16.50 -5.08
CA ASP A 113 -14.96 -15.66 -3.91
C ASP A 113 -13.63 -15.20 -3.29
N GLN A 114 -12.62 -16.07 -3.32
CA GLN A 114 -11.27 -15.70 -2.88
C GLN A 114 -10.65 -14.62 -3.77
N ALA A 115 -10.81 -14.71 -5.09
CA ALA A 115 -10.30 -13.72 -6.04
C ALA A 115 -10.95 -12.34 -5.83
N LYS A 116 -12.27 -12.30 -5.56
CA LYS A 116 -12.97 -11.05 -5.23
C LYS A 116 -12.49 -10.44 -3.92
N ARG A 117 -12.28 -11.26 -2.88
CA ARG A 117 -11.78 -10.78 -1.59
C ARG A 117 -10.36 -10.23 -1.73
N LEU A 118 -9.49 -10.98 -2.41
CA LEU A 118 -8.14 -10.53 -2.76
C LEU A 118 -8.17 -9.19 -3.49
N TYR A 119 -9.02 -9.05 -4.51
CA TYR A 119 -9.15 -7.81 -5.27
C TYR A 119 -9.56 -6.64 -4.39
N GLY A 120 -10.54 -6.82 -3.49
CA GLY A 120 -10.94 -5.77 -2.54
C GLY A 120 -9.78 -5.32 -1.65
N ILE A 121 -8.95 -6.25 -1.18
CA ILE A 121 -7.75 -5.94 -0.40
C ILE A 121 -6.72 -5.21 -1.25
N CYS A 122 -6.49 -5.63 -2.50
CA CYS A 122 -5.57 -4.94 -3.41
C CYS A 122 -6.00 -3.48 -3.62
N GLN A 123 -7.29 -3.24 -3.84
CA GLN A 123 -7.84 -1.89 -3.99
C GLN A 123 -7.64 -1.03 -2.74
N GLN A 124 -7.84 -1.59 -1.55
CA GLN A 124 -7.55 -0.89 -0.29
C GLN A 124 -6.05 -0.55 -0.18
N MET A 125 -5.17 -1.52 -0.41
CA MET A 125 -3.72 -1.32 -0.30
C MET A 125 -3.22 -0.28 -1.30
N GLU A 126 -3.67 -0.32 -2.55
CA GLU A 126 -3.32 0.70 -3.55
C GLU A 126 -3.75 2.11 -3.10
N GLN A 127 -4.92 2.25 -2.47
CA GLN A 127 -5.37 3.54 -1.93
C GLN A 127 -4.50 4.01 -0.77
N GLU A 128 -4.21 3.14 0.20
CA GLU A 128 -3.36 3.46 1.34
C GLU A 128 -1.94 3.85 0.91
N TRP A 129 -1.37 3.15 -0.07
CA TRP A 129 -0.03 3.45 -0.58
C TRP A 129 0.01 4.72 -1.43
N ARG A 130 -1.06 5.04 -2.16
CA ARG A 130 -1.21 6.32 -2.85
C ARG A 130 -1.26 7.48 -1.86
N GLU A 131 -1.99 7.33 -0.76
CA GLU A 131 -2.06 8.35 0.29
C GLU A 131 -0.72 8.50 1.04
N LYS A 132 -0.07 7.39 1.40
CA LYS A 132 1.28 7.42 2.00
C LYS A 132 2.29 8.14 1.10
N ARG A 133 2.23 7.92 -0.22
CA ARG A 133 3.08 8.62 -1.18
C ARG A 133 2.80 10.12 -1.18
N ARG A 134 1.52 10.53 -1.20
CA ARG A 134 1.12 11.95 -1.13
C ARG A 134 1.62 12.63 0.16
N ILE A 135 1.44 12.00 1.32
CA ILE A 135 1.90 12.54 2.60
C ILE A 135 3.42 12.67 2.61
N ARG A 136 4.13 11.61 2.21
CA ARG A 136 5.60 11.62 2.18
C ARG A 136 6.15 12.67 1.23
N GLU A 137 5.57 12.82 0.04
CA GLU A 137 5.98 13.87 -0.91
C GLU A 137 5.75 15.27 -0.33
N MET A 138 4.63 15.50 0.35
CA MET A 138 4.34 16.76 1.03
C MET A 138 5.30 17.03 2.19
N GLU A 139 5.63 16.03 3.01
CA GLU A 139 6.60 16.13 4.10
C GLU A 139 8.02 16.37 3.59
N GLU A 140 8.46 15.66 2.55
CA GLU A 140 9.75 15.86 1.90
C GLU A 140 9.84 17.26 1.27
N ALA A 141 8.76 17.74 0.64
CA ALA A 141 8.68 19.10 0.12
C ALA A 141 8.70 20.15 1.24
N ARG A 142 8.02 19.92 2.36
CA ARG A 142 8.07 20.78 3.56
C ARG A 142 9.47 20.81 4.19
N ALA A 143 10.15 19.67 4.25
CA ALA A 143 11.52 19.56 4.73
C ALA A 143 12.50 20.31 3.80
N LYS A 144 12.37 20.14 2.48
CA LYS A 144 13.17 20.82 1.47
C LYS A 144 12.92 22.34 1.43
N ALA A 145 11.71 22.78 1.69
CA ALA A 145 11.33 24.20 1.80
C ALA A 145 11.82 24.87 3.10
N GLY A 146 12.59 24.15 3.95
CA GLY A 146 13.27 24.74 5.10
C GLY A 146 12.46 24.73 6.39
N GLY A 147 11.53 23.79 6.56
CA GLY A 147 10.91 23.48 7.85
C GLY A 147 10.32 24.69 8.55
N VAL A 148 9.12 25.13 8.13
CA VAL A 148 8.33 26.04 8.98
C VAL A 148 7.87 25.24 10.19
N HIS A 149 8.69 25.25 11.26
CA HIS A 149 8.24 24.89 12.58
C HIS A 149 7.06 25.81 12.92
N ILE A 150 5.85 25.27 12.88
CA ILE A 150 4.72 25.80 13.63
C ILE A 150 5.00 25.45 15.11
N ALA A 151 6.02 26.09 15.68
CA ALA A 151 6.26 26.10 17.10
C ALA A 151 5.37 27.19 17.71
N SER A 152 4.47 26.78 18.59
CA SER A 152 3.87 27.63 19.61
C SER A 152 4.95 28.19 20.56
N PRO A 153 4.66 29.27 21.31
CA PRO A 153 5.45 30.48 21.34
C PRO A 153 6.76 30.31 22.12
N GLN A 154 7.88 30.51 21.43
CA GLN A 154 9.10 30.97 22.10
C GLN A 154 9.49 32.32 21.54
N SER A 155 9.28 33.32 22.40
CA SER A 155 9.79 34.67 22.32
C SER A 155 11.31 34.67 22.18
N ALA A 156 11.80 34.98 21.00
CA ALA A 156 13.11 35.58 20.79
C ALA A 156 13.06 36.36 19.47
N GLY A 157 13.35 37.67 19.54
CA GLY A 157 13.20 38.60 18.43
C GLY A 157 13.95 38.16 17.17
N ALA A 158 13.19 37.77 16.16
CA ALA A 158 13.61 37.84 14.77
C ALA A 158 13.25 39.22 14.21
N PRO A 159 14.00 39.76 13.22
CA PRO A 159 13.67 41.05 12.63
C PRO A 159 12.22 41.01 12.14
N ALA A 160 11.49 42.10 12.34
CA ALA A 160 10.10 42.21 11.93
C ALA A 160 9.98 42.02 10.41
N GLU A 161 9.82 40.78 9.96
CA GLU A 161 9.33 40.49 8.62
C GLU A 161 7.94 41.10 8.51
N ASP A 162 7.79 41.98 7.52
CA ASP A 162 6.54 42.66 7.19
C ASP A 162 5.39 41.63 7.16
N PRO A 163 4.30 41.84 7.90
CA PRO A 163 3.18 40.92 7.93
C PRO A 163 2.59 40.67 6.52
N VAL A 164 2.77 41.60 5.58
CA VAL A 164 2.43 41.39 4.15
C VAL A 164 3.35 40.33 3.51
N ALA A 165 4.64 40.33 3.82
CA ALA A 165 5.59 39.33 3.31
C ALA A 165 5.30 37.93 3.86
N LYS A 166 4.88 37.81 5.13
CA LYS A 166 4.44 36.54 5.73
C LYS A 166 3.18 35.99 5.06
N LEU A 167 2.24 36.87 4.71
CA LEU A 167 1.00 36.50 4.03
C LEU A 167 1.27 36.07 2.58
N ALA A 168 2.19 36.73 1.88
CA ALA A 168 2.67 36.32 0.57
C ALA A 168 3.35 34.94 0.60
N LYS A 169 4.20 34.68 1.60
CA LYS A 169 4.86 33.38 1.78
C LYS A 169 3.86 32.27 2.12
N ALA A 170 2.87 32.54 2.98
CA ALA A 170 1.80 31.58 3.28
C ALA A 170 0.96 31.26 2.03
N LYS A 171 0.66 32.27 1.20
CA LYS A 171 -0.05 32.07 -0.07
C LYS A 171 0.78 31.23 -1.04
N GLN A 172 2.08 31.51 -1.15
CA GLN A 172 2.99 30.70 -1.97
C GLN A 172 3.04 29.24 -1.50
N MET A 173 3.03 28.99 -0.19
CA MET A 173 2.97 27.62 0.35
C MET A 173 1.66 26.91 0.02
N LEU A 174 0.52 27.62 0.02
CA LEU A 174 -0.77 27.08 -0.40
C LEU A 174 -0.77 26.77 -1.90
N ASP A 175 -0.31 27.72 -2.72
CA ASP A 175 -0.24 27.57 -4.18
C ASP A 175 0.71 26.43 -4.59
N GLN A 176 1.72 26.14 -3.77
CA GLN A 176 2.65 25.00 -3.93
C GLN A 176 2.13 23.68 -3.30
N GLY A 177 0.95 23.68 -2.66
CA GLY A 177 0.37 22.50 -2.03
C GLY A 177 1.10 22.02 -0.76
N LEU A 178 1.95 22.86 -0.16
CA LEU A 178 2.71 22.55 1.05
C LEU A 178 1.88 22.66 2.35
N ILE A 179 0.75 23.36 2.26
CA ILE A 179 -0.24 23.53 3.32
C ILE A 179 -1.64 23.40 2.73
N SER A 180 -2.59 22.97 3.54
CA SER A 180 -4.02 22.95 3.22
C SER A 180 -4.66 24.34 3.28
N GLU A 181 -5.83 24.51 2.66
CA GLU A 181 -6.61 25.77 2.78
C GLU A 181 -6.94 26.12 4.23
N ALA A 182 -7.21 25.12 5.07
CA ALA A 182 -7.50 25.32 6.49
C ALA A 182 -6.27 25.84 7.27
N GLU A 183 -5.08 25.33 6.96
CA GLU A 183 -3.82 25.82 7.54
C GLU A 183 -3.50 27.24 7.07
N TYR A 184 -3.76 27.56 5.80
CA TYR A 184 -3.57 28.90 5.26
C TYR A 184 -4.47 29.94 5.93
N GLU A 185 -5.78 29.68 6.05
CA GLU A 185 -6.70 30.62 6.71
C GLU A 185 -6.34 30.81 8.19
N SER A 186 -5.88 29.75 8.88
CA SER A 186 -5.38 29.85 10.26
C SER A 186 -4.13 30.73 10.36
N LEU A 187 -3.17 30.60 9.43
CA LEU A 187 -1.97 31.44 9.36
C LEU A 187 -2.33 32.91 9.07
N LYS A 188 -3.21 33.13 8.10
CA LYS A 188 -3.70 34.46 7.70
C LYS A 188 -4.40 35.18 8.84
N ALA A 189 -5.32 34.50 9.55
CA ALA A 189 -6.00 35.07 10.71
C ALA A 189 -5.02 35.48 11.81
N ARG A 190 -4.02 34.64 12.08
CA ARG A 190 -2.96 34.94 13.05
C ARG A 190 -2.11 36.15 12.63
N ILE A 191 -1.69 36.22 11.36
CA ILE A 191 -0.89 37.34 10.84
C ILE A 191 -1.67 38.65 10.94
N LEU A 192 -2.94 38.65 10.52
CA LEU A 192 -3.81 39.83 10.60
C LEU A 192 -4.09 40.27 12.04
N SER A 193 -4.18 39.32 12.99
CA SER A 193 -4.32 39.64 14.42
C SER A 193 -3.07 40.25 15.06
N SER A 194 -1.91 40.14 14.38
CA SER A 194 -0.62 40.67 14.82
C SER A 194 -0.20 41.96 14.10
N MET A 195 -1.03 42.46 13.18
CA MET A 195 -0.90 43.78 12.55
C MET A 195 -1.52 44.84 13.47
#